data_AF-A0A0J5H062-F1
#
_entry.id   AF-A0A0J5H062-F1
#
_cell.length_a   1.000
_cell.length_b   1.000
_cell.length_c   1.000
_cell.angle_alpha   90.00
_cell.angle_beta   90.00
_cell.angle_gamma   90.00
#
_symmetry.space_group_name_H-M   'P 1'
#
loop_
_entity.id
_entity.type
_entity.pdbx_description
1 polymer ?
#
loop_
_entity_poly.entity_id
_entity_poly.type
_entity_poly.pdbx_seq_one_letter_code
_entity_poly.pdbx_strand_id
1 'polypeptide(L)' 'MSFGNEYLKVVQERFKSVKDLGDKTISQLSEDDIHWILNEGSNSVAVIVKYLSGNFRAI' A
#
# COMPACT_ATOMS: atom_id res chain seq x y z
N MET A 1 -6.68 -27.89 -12.28
CA MET A 1 -6.34 -26.45 -12.39
C MET A 1 -5.03 -26.33 -13.16
N SER A 2 -4.90 -25.37 -14.08
CA SER A 2 -3.60 -25.09 -14.72
C SER A 2 -2.69 -24.32 -13.75
N PHE A 3 -1.39 -24.49 -13.89
CA PHE A 3 -0.40 -23.73 -13.12
C PHE A 3 -0.60 -22.21 -13.23
N GLY A 4 -0.92 -21.72 -14.44
CA GLY A 4 -1.17 -20.29 -14.67
C GLY A 4 -2.37 -19.75 -13.88
N ASN A 5 -3.45 -20.53 -13.76
CA ASN A 5 -4.63 -20.10 -12.99
C ASN A 5 -4.34 -20.03 -11.49
N GLU A 6 -3.58 -21.00 -10.95
CA GLU A 6 -3.20 -20.98 -9.53
C GLU A 6 -2.22 -19.84 -9.24
N TYR A 7 -1.25 -19.59 -10.13
CA TYR A 7 -0.32 -18.47 -10.01
C TYR A 7 -1.07 -17.13 -9.96
N LEU A 8 -1.99 -16.89 -10.91
CA LEU A 8 -2.77 -15.65 -10.94
C LEU A 8 -3.61 -15.46 -9.68
N LYS A 9 -4.27 -16.53 -9.21
CA LYS A 9 -5.03 -16.51 -7.96
C LYS A 9 -4.16 -16.11 -6.78
N VAL A 10 -2.99 -16.75 -6.60
CA VAL A 10 -2.07 -16.46 -5.49
C VAL A 10 -1.56 -15.01 -5.55
N VAL A 11 -1.23 -14.50 -6.74
CA VAL A 11 -0.77 -13.11 -6.90
C VAL A 11 -1.88 -12.13 -6.53
N GLN A 12 -3.12 -12.38 -6.96
CA GLN A 12 -4.26 -11.53 -6.61
C GLN A 12 -4.56 -11.55 -5.11
N GLU A 13 -4.48 -12.71 -4.46
CA GLU A 13 -4.67 -12.85 -3.01
C GLU A 13 -3.60 -12.08 -2.23
N ARG A 14 -2.33 -12.20 -2.64
CA ARG A 14 -1.21 -11.46 -2.03
C ARG A 14 -1.38 -9.96 -2.19
N PHE A 15 -1.78 -9.51 -3.37
CA PHE A 15 -2.03 -8.09 -3.64
C PHE A 15 -3.11 -7.52 -2.72
N LYS A 16 -4.23 -8.24 -2.57
CA LYS A 16 -5.32 -7.85 -1.66
C LYS A 16 -4.86 -7.83 -0.20
N SER A 17 -4.07 -8.82 0.21
CA SER A 17 -3.53 -8.89 1.57
C SER A 17 -2.61 -7.71 1.90
N VAL A 18 -1.77 -7.27 0.96
CA VAL A 18 -0.91 -6.08 1.15
C VAL A 18 -1.75 -4.82 1.27
N LYS A 19 -2.81 -4.67 0.44
CA LYS A 19 -3.74 -3.54 0.55
C LYS A 19 -4.43 -3.51 1.92
N ASP A 20 -4.98 -4.64 2.37
CA ASP A 20 -5.66 -4.76 3.67
C ASP A 20 -4.70 -4.44 4.84
N LEU A 21 -3.45 -4.88 4.77
CA LEU A 21 -2.44 -4.51 5.75
C LEU A 21 -2.18 -2.99 5.75
N GLY A 22 -2.04 -2.38 4.57
CA GLY A 22 -1.86 -0.93 4.44
C GLY A 22 -3.06 -0.13 5.00
N ASP A 23 -4.29 -0.54 4.69
CA ASP A 23 -5.51 0.07 5.21
C ASP A 23 -5.55 0.01 6.75
N LYS A 24 -5.22 -1.16 7.32
CA LYS A 24 -5.14 -1.35 8.78
C LYS A 24 -4.04 -0.52 9.43
N THR A 25 -2.89 -0.37 8.78
CA THR A 25 -1.80 0.49 9.26
C THR A 25 -2.27 1.95 9.30
N ILE A 26 -2.88 2.45 8.23
CA ILE A 26 -3.36 3.85 8.16
C ILE A 26 -4.43 4.10 9.23
N SER A 27 -5.34 3.14 9.48
CA SER A 27 -6.39 3.30 10.50
C SER A 27 -5.87 3.43 11.94
N GLN A 28 -4.62 3.05 12.19
CA GLN A 28 -3.99 3.13 13.50
C GLN A 28 -3.24 4.45 13.72
N LEU A 29 -3.04 5.26 12.67
CA LEU A 29 -2.26 6.49 12.72
C LEU A 29 -3.19 7.70 12.94
N SER A 30 -2.70 8.68 13.68
CA SER A 30 -3.33 10.01 13.73
C SER A 30 -2.98 10.82 12.48
N GLU A 31 -3.68 11.94 12.26
CA GLU A 31 -3.37 12.86 11.15
C GLU A 31 -1.93 13.39 11.27
N ASP A 32 -1.47 13.70 12.48
CA ASP A 32 -0.10 14.16 12.73
C ASP A 32 0.92 13.08 12.36
N ASP A 33 0.66 11.81 12.71
CA ASP A 33 1.53 10.68 12.33
C ASP A 33 1.58 10.48 10.80
N ILE A 34 0.44 10.70 10.12
CA ILE A 34 0.33 10.56 8.65
C ILE A 34 1.20 11.59 7.93
N HIS A 35 1.28 12.81 8.46
CA HIS A 35 2.08 13.90 7.89
C HIS A 35 3.49 14.01 8.48
N TRP A 36 3.82 13.24 9.51
CA TRP A 36 5.13 13.29 10.16
C TRP A 36 6.28 12.91 9.19
N ILE A 37 7.41 13.59 9.37
CA ILE A 37 8.62 13.40 8.58
C ILE A 37 9.83 13.39 9.54
N LEU A 38 10.72 12.40 9.39
CA LEU A 38 11.93 12.28 10.20
C LEU A 38 12.96 13.39 9.95
N ASN A 39 13.16 13.76 8.68
CA ASN A 39 14.09 14.81 8.23
C ASN A 39 13.74 15.28 6.81
N GLU A 40 14.35 16.37 6.33
CA GLU A 40 14.05 16.98 5.03
C GLU A 40 14.17 16.04 3.81
N GLY A 41 14.96 14.96 3.91
CA GLY A 41 15.11 13.96 2.84
C GLY A 41 14.11 12.81 2.90
N SER A 42 13.26 12.74 3.92
CA SER A 42 12.31 11.65 4.14
C SER A 42 10.91 12.00 3.61
N ASN A 43 10.16 10.99 3.18
CA ASN A 43 8.76 11.14 2.83
C ASN A 43 7.86 10.77 4.02
N SER A 44 6.78 11.53 4.22
CA SER A 44 5.72 11.13 5.14
C SER A 44 4.91 9.95 4.61
N VAL A 45 4.13 9.32 5.48
CA VAL A 45 3.17 8.27 5.08
C VAL A 45 2.21 8.79 4.02
N ALA A 46 1.71 10.02 4.16
CA ALA A 46 0.83 10.66 3.18
C ALA A 46 1.44 10.70 1.77
N VAL A 47 2.71 11.10 1.66
CA VAL A 47 3.42 11.20 0.37
C VAL A 47 3.62 9.82 -0.25
N ILE A 48 3.99 8.82 0.54
CA ILE A 48 4.16 7.44 0.07
C ILE A 48 2.83 6.88 -0.45
N VAL A 49 1.75 7.03 0.30
CA VAL A 49 0.41 6.55 -0.09
C VAL A 49 -0.10 7.28 -1.34
N LYS A 50 0.19 8.58 -1.48
CA LYS A 50 -0.13 9.34 -2.70
C LYS A 50 0.56 8.76 -3.94
N TYR A 51 1.85 8.41 -3.85
CA TYR A 51 2.55 7.80 -4.97
C TYR A 51 2.07 6.38 -5.25
N LEU A 52 1.81 5.58 -4.22
CA LEU A 52 1.28 4.22 -4.37
C LEU A 52 -0.10 4.24 -5.03
N SER A 53 -1.02 5.07 -4.56
CA SER A 53 -2.37 5.19 -5.13
C SER A 53 -2.36 5.74 -6.57
N GLY A 54 -1.42 6.65 -6.89
CA GLY A 54 -1.17 7.10 -8.26
C GLY A 54 -0.74 5.96 -9.18
N ASN A 55 0.21 5.13 -8.73
CA ASN A 55 0.68 3.97 -9.48
C ASN A 55 -0.40 2.89 -9.62
N PHE A 56 -1.19 2.64 -8.57
CA PHE A 56 -2.30 1.69 -8.63
C PHE A 56 -3.42 2.11 -9.59
N ARG A 57 -3.57 3.41 -9.87
CA ARG A 57 -4.57 3.91 -10.81
C ARG A 57 -4.13 3.82 -12.27
N ALA A 58 -2.81 3.66 -12.50
CA ALA A 58 -2.21 3.54 -13.82
C ALA A 58 -2.06 2.09 -14.31
N ILE A 59 -2.26 1.11 -13.42
CA ILE A 59 -2.23 -0.34 -13.70
C ILE A 59 -3.68 -0.84 -13.80
#